data_AF-A0A8H3CG71-F1
#
_entry.id   AF-A0A8H3CG71-F1
#
_cell.length_a   1.000
_cell.length_b   1.000
_cell.length_c   1.000
_cell.angle_alpha   90.00
_cell.angle_beta   90.00
_cell.angle_gamma   90.00
#
_symmetry.space_group_name_H-M   'P 1'
#
loop_
_entity.id
_entity.type
_entity.pdbx_description
1 polymer ?
#
loop_
_entity_poly.entity_id
_entity_poly.type
_entity_poly.pdbx_seq_one_letter_code
_entity_poly.pdbx_strand_id
1 'polypeptide(L)'
;MRFAPLVLLGLVPSTLAAFGVTKGSNYLDVGTGNKLVYRVSTTNGDITSIKYDGEKLQYSKKFTQIGSGLGSATVSSKVSGSTAIITIATSTSVGPPWVGQSALYIGTYITAEPSISELQFIARIQSSVFTTSPAPSNPRGGAAIEGSDVFLVSGQTRSKFYPSVRFIEGQVHGISRSGMEVYMVVPGNAYETSSGGPFFRDINNQNSQSDDGANEVHWYMNSNHAQTESYRTGFFGPYALVFTSGSAPTSSGRGTVSGTVSGIPSGFQAVVGFKDSNAQYWGKVSGSSFSISGVKPGTYTATLFKKELEVGTGSVTVSAGKSSSLTSNSTEHIIHTFCKTIFRTLSKSTV
;
A
#
# COMPACT_ATOMS: atom_id res chain seq x y z
N MET A 1 52.96 -28.70 -13.63
CA MET A 1 51.70 -29.09 -12.96
C MET A 1 51.10 -27.83 -12.35
N ARG A 2 49.93 -27.37 -12.84
CA ARG A 2 49.24 -26.19 -12.31
C ARG A 2 48.05 -26.68 -11.49
N PHE A 3 48.04 -26.42 -10.19
CA PHE A 3 46.92 -26.71 -9.31
C PHE A 3 45.85 -25.61 -9.46
N ALA A 4 44.62 -26.00 -9.80
CA ALA A 4 43.46 -25.13 -9.74
C ALA A 4 42.87 -25.16 -8.32
N PRO A 5 42.52 -24.01 -7.71
CA PRO A 5 41.89 -24.00 -6.40
C PRO A 5 40.41 -24.38 -6.53
N LEU A 6 40.02 -25.39 -5.75
CA LEU A 6 38.62 -25.79 -5.58
C LEU A 6 37.94 -24.76 -4.66
N VAL A 7 37.12 -23.88 -5.22
CA VAL A 7 36.28 -22.97 -4.45
C VAL A 7 35.09 -23.77 -3.92
N LEU A 8 35.13 -24.12 -2.64
CA LEU A 8 34.01 -24.75 -1.94
C LEU A 8 32.96 -23.67 -1.64
N LEU A 9 31.88 -23.62 -2.44
CA LEU A 9 30.69 -22.83 -2.12
C LEU A 9 30.05 -23.42 -0.86
N GLY A 10 30.26 -22.79 0.29
CA GLY A 10 29.54 -23.12 1.52
C GLY A 10 28.07 -22.76 1.37
N LEU A 11 27.21 -23.77 1.22
CA LEU A 11 25.76 -23.61 1.38
C LEU A 11 25.49 -23.28 2.86
N VAL A 12 25.25 -22.01 3.15
CA VAL A 12 24.81 -21.60 4.49
C VAL A 12 23.41 -22.19 4.72
N PRO A 13 23.21 -23.03 5.75
CA PRO A 13 21.91 -23.63 6.00
C PRO A 13 20.89 -22.54 6.35
N SER A 14 19.80 -22.45 5.58
CA SER A 14 18.69 -21.57 5.92
C SER A 14 17.81 -22.23 6.98
N THR A 15 17.46 -21.49 8.03
CA THR A 15 16.63 -21.98 9.13
C THR A 15 15.18 -21.59 8.90
N LEU A 16 14.30 -22.57 8.73
CA LEU A 16 12.86 -22.35 8.69
C LEU A 16 12.29 -22.37 10.11
N ALA A 17 11.42 -21.42 10.44
CA ALA A 17 10.66 -21.47 11.67
C ALA A 17 9.49 -22.44 11.53
N ALA A 18 9.20 -23.21 12.59
CA ALA A 18 8.00 -24.03 12.63
C ALA A 18 6.75 -23.14 12.53
N PHE A 19 5.73 -23.61 11.81
CA PHE A 19 4.44 -22.91 11.77
C PHE A 19 3.72 -23.04 13.10
N GLY A 20 3.15 -21.93 13.58
CA GLY A 20 2.28 -21.94 14.74
C GLY A 20 2.34 -20.66 15.56
N VAL A 21 1.60 -20.68 16.67
CA VAL A 21 1.57 -19.59 17.65
C VAL A 21 2.02 -20.14 19.00
N THR A 22 3.06 -19.55 19.58
CA THR A 22 3.56 -19.87 20.92
C THR A 22 3.20 -18.73 21.86
N LYS A 23 2.46 -19.03 22.92
CA LYS A 23 2.07 -18.06 23.94
C LYS A 23 3.15 -17.94 25.01
N GLY A 24 3.66 -16.72 25.22
CA GLY A 24 4.49 -16.34 26.36
C GLY A 24 3.68 -15.60 27.43
N SER A 25 4.36 -15.00 28.41
CA SER A 25 3.68 -14.27 29.51
C SER A 25 2.87 -13.07 29.03
N ASN A 26 3.45 -12.22 28.17
CA ASN A 26 2.83 -10.99 27.65
C ASN A 26 2.95 -10.87 26.12
N TYR A 27 3.09 -12.00 25.42
CA TYR A 27 3.26 -11.99 23.98
C TYR A 27 2.81 -13.29 23.31
N LEU A 28 2.62 -13.21 22.00
CA LEU A 28 2.47 -14.33 21.08
C LEU A 28 3.64 -14.31 20.10
N ASP A 29 4.44 -15.37 20.06
CA ASP A 29 5.39 -15.61 18.98
C ASP A 29 4.67 -16.35 17.85
N VAL A 30 4.78 -15.84 16.64
CA VAL A 30 4.11 -16.38 15.46
C VAL A 30 5.16 -16.78 14.44
N GLY A 31 5.27 -18.08 14.19
CA GLY A 31 6.10 -18.64 13.14
C GLY A 31 5.27 -18.91 11.89
N THR A 32 5.74 -18.46 10.72
CA THR A 32 4.97 -18.62 9.47
C THR A 32 5.16 -19.97 8.78
N GLY A 33 5.95 -20.88 9.36
CA GLY A 33 6.39 -22.10 8.65
C GLY A 33 7.49 -21.83 7.62
N ASN A 34 8.07 -20.63 7.62
CA ASN A 34 9.13 -20.20 6.71
C ASN A 34 10.16 -19.34 7.50
N LYS A 35 10.93 -18.48 6.83
CA LYS A 35 12.00 -17.66 7.41
C LYS A 35 11.50 -16.58 8.38
N LEU A 36 10.21 -16.27 8.41
CA LEU A 36 9.64 -15.18 9.22
C LEU A 36 9.12 -15.68 10.57
N VAL A 37 9.55 -15.00 11.64
CA VAL A 37 8.97 -15.07 12.98
C VAL A 37 8.71 -13.66 13.48
N TYR A 38 7.52 -13.39 14.01
CA TYR A 38 7.22 -12.12 14.63
C TYR A 38 6.55 -12.30 15.98
N ARG A 39 6.72 -11.30 16.86
CA ARG A 39 6.18 -11.29 18.22
C ARG A 39 5.14 -10.19 18.36
N VAL A 40 3.94 -10.56 18.77
CA VAL A 40 2.84 -9.64 19.07
C VAL A 40 2.70 -9.50 20.58
N SER A 41 2.73 -8.27 21.09
CA SER A 41 2.42 -7.97 22.50
C SER A 41 0.96 -8.30 22.79
N THR A 42 0.68 -9.08 23.85
CA THR A 42 -0.70 -9.36 24.26
C THR A 42 -1.34 -8.23 25.07
N THR A 43 -0.57 -7.20 25.40
CA THR A 43 -1.05 -6.03 26.16
C THR A 43 -1.66 -4.97 25.25
N ASN A 44 -1.08 -4.77 24.06
CA ASN A 44 -1.44 -3.65 23.20
C ASN A 44 -1.44 -3.97 21.70
N GLY A 45 -1.07 -5.18 21.31
CA GLY A 45 -1.05 -5.61 19.91
C GLY A 45 0.16 -5.17 19.09
N ASP A 46 1.12 -4.46 19.70
CA ASP A 46 2.32 -4.04 18.97
C ASP A 46 3.14 -5.24 18.53
N ILE A 47 3.72 -5.16 17.32
CA ILE A 47 4.72 -6.12 16.86
C ILE A 47 6.08 -5.69 17.40
N THR A 48 6.52 -6.39 18.44
CA THR A 48 7.69 -6.05 19.26
C THR A 48 8.98 -6.74 18.81
N SER A 49 8.86 -7.76 17.96
CA SER A 49 9.99 -8.41 17.30
C SER A 49 9.57 -8.87 15.91
N ILE A 50 10.48 -8.72 14.97
CA ILE A 50 10.41 -9.29 13.62
C ILE A 50 11.78 -9.92 13.39
N LYS A 51 11.79 -11.20 13.01
CA LYS A 51 12.99 -11.92 12.61
C LYS A 51 12.76 -12.55 11.25
N TYR A 52 13.70 -12.37 10.34
CA TYR A 52 13.68 -13.01 9.03
C TYR A 52 15.01 -13.71 8.79
N ASP A 53 14.96 -15.03 8.52
CA ASP A 53 16.13 -15.90 8.36
C ASP A 53 17.09 -15.82 9.57
N GLY A 54 16.51 -15.73 10.77
CA GLY A 54 17.24 -15.59 12.04
C GLY A 54 17.69 -14.17 12.40
N GLU A 55 17.73 -13.24 11.44
CA GLU A 55 18.17 -11.87 11.66
C GLU A 55 17.06 -11.01 12.27
N LYS A 56 17.37 -10.26 13.34
CA LYS A 56 16.42 -9.33 13.98
C LYS A 56 16.23 -8.11 13.09
N LEU A 57 14.99 -7.71 12.84
CA LEU A 57 14.65 -6.60 11.95
C LEU A 57 13.85 -5.48 12.63
N GLN A 58 13.04 -5.80 13.65
CA GLN A 58 12.21 -4.81 14.32
C GLN A 58 13.08 -3.73 15.00
N TYR A 59 12.74 -2.47 14.76
CA TYR A 59 13.33 -1.34 15.48
C TYR A 59 13.03 -1.42 16.98
N SER A 60 14.04 -1.20 17.81
CA SER A 60 13.97 -1.49 19.25
C SER A 60 13.35 -0.41 20.11
N LYS A 61 13.37 0.87 19.67
CA LYS A 61 12.84 1.98 20.48
C LYS A 61 11.35 2.25 20.21
N LYS A 62 10.81 1.78 19.08
CA LYS A 62 9.40 1.91 18.73
C LYS A 62 8.97 0.75 17.83
N PHE A 63 7.75 0.26 18.03
CA PHE A 63 7.30 -1.01 17.46
C PHE A 63 6.59 -0.88 16.12
N THR A 64 6.29 -2.00 15.46
CA THR A 64 5.45 -2.03 14.27
C THR A 64 3.98 -2.13 14.68
N GLN A 65 3.11 -1.24 14.20
CA GLN A 65 1.79 -1.02 14.82
C GLN A 65 0.81 -0.23 13.92
N ILE A 66 -0.44 -0.15 14.34
CA ILE A 66 -1.45 0.79 13.80
C ILE A 66 -1.24 2.17 14.44
N GLY A 67 -1.27 3.23 13.62
CA GLY A 67 -1.09 4.61 14.04
C GLY A 67 0.20 4.80 14.85
N SER A 68 0.05 5.43 16.02
CA SER A 68 1.11 5.58 17.02
C SER A 68 1.08 4.52 18.13
N GLY A 69 0.36 3.41 17.91
CA GLY A 69 0.20 2.32 18.86
C GLY A 69 -1.18 2.41 19.52
N LEU A 70 -1.81 1.27 19.76
CA LEU A 70 -3.18 1.22 20.29
C LEU A 70 -3.26 1.53 21.80
N GLY A 71 -2.12 1.56 22.49
CA GLY A 71 -2.02 1.73 23.93
C GLY A 71 -2.37 0.46 24.71
N SER A 72 -3.58 -0.07 24.55
CA SER A 72 -4.07 -1.31 25.14
C SER A 72 -5.01 -2.03 24.17
N ALA A 73 -4.96 -3.38 24.14
CA ALA A 73 -5.79 -4.19 23.26
C ALA A 73 -6.04 -5.58 23.85
N THR A 74 -7.20 -6.17 23.55
CA THR A 74 -7.44 -7.59 23.80
C THR A 74 -6.87 -8.40 22.66
N VAL A 75 -5.82 -9.18 22.93
CA VAL A 75 -5.14 -9.99 21.91
C VAL A 75 -5.47 -11.47 22.09
N SER A 76 -5.90 -12.12 21.01
CA SER A 76 -6.20 -13.56 20.97
C SER A 76 -5.66 -14.21 19.71
N SER A 77 -5.53 -15.53 19.71
CA SER A 77 -5.07 -16.29 18.56
C SER A 77 -5.90 -17.54 18.32
N LYS A 78 -6.13 -17.87 17.04
CA LYS A 78 -6.72 -19.14 16.62
C LYS A 78 -5.86 -19.76 15.53
N VAL A 79 -5.47 -21.02 15.71
CA VAL A 79 -4.78 -21.82 14.69
C VAL A 79 -5.76 -22.84 14.12
N SER A 80 -5.87 -22.92 12.81
CA SER A 80 -6.73 -23.87 12.10
C SER A 80 -6.07 -24.30 10.79
N GLY A 81 -5.69 -25.58 10.71
CA GLY A 81 -4.94 -26.12 9.59
C GLY A 81 -3.65 -25.34 9.34
N SER A 82 -3.53 -24.76 8.15
CA SER A 82 -2.39 -23.98 7.68
C SER A 82 -2.53 -22.46 7.89
N THR A 83 -3.40 -22.06 8.82
CA THR A 83 -3.74 -20.66 9.06
C THR A 83 -3.70 -20.38 10.55
N ALA A 84 -2.95 -19.37 10.97
CA ALA A 84 -3.09 -18.78 12.30
C ALA A 84 -3.70 -17.40 12.14
N ILE A 85 -4.63 -16.99 13.01
CA ILE A 85 -5.23 -15.65 13.02
C ILE A 85 -4.91 -15.04 14.37
N ILE A 86 -4.37 -13.81 14.37
CA ILE A 86 -4.12 -13.04 15.58
C ILE A 86 -5.11 -11.88 15.61
N THR A 87 -6.09 -11.92 16.50
CA THR A 87 -7.07 -10.84 16.63
C THR A 87 -6.58 -9.84 17.67
N ILE A 88 -6.48 -8.57 17.28
CA ILE A 88 -6.03 -7.45 18.14
C ILE A 88 -7.21 -6.50 18.33
N ALA A 89 -8.09 -6.85 19.27
CA ALA A 89 -9.34 -6.16 19.49
C ALA A 89 -9.14 -4.93 20.37
N THR A 90 -9.21 -3.78 19.70
CA THR A 90 -9.66 -2.47 20.20
C THR A 90 -10.80 -1.95 19.32
N SER A 91 -10.69 -2.28 18.03
CA SER A 91 -11.69 -2.36 16.96
C SER A 91 -11.14 -3.15 15.74
N THR A 92 -9.83 -3.44 15.70
CA THR A 92 -9.09 -4.08 14.58
C THR A 92 -9.01 -5.62 14.60
N SER A 93 -8.81 -6.23 13.44
CA SER A 93 -8.53 -7.67 13.29
C SER A 93 -7.31 -7.86 12.39
N VAL A 94 -6.15 -8.23 12.94
CA VAL A 94 -4.98 -8.59 12.12
C VAL A 94 -5.26 -9.93 11.43
N GLY A 95 -5.15 -9.94 10.11
CA GLY A 95 -5.39 -11.12 9.27
C GLY A 95 -4.30 -12.19 9.42
N PRO A 96 -4.48 -13.36 8.79
CA PRO A 96 -3.69 -14.54 9.11
C PRO A 96 -2.27 -14.58 8.49
N PRO A 97 -1.23 -15.08 9.17
CA PRO A 97 -0.15 -15.79 8.48
C PRO A 97 -0.70 -16.99 7.70
N TRP A 98 -0.46 -17.01 6.40
CA TRP A 98 -0.62 -18.22 5.57
C TRP A 98 0.65 -19.06 5.72
N VAL A 99 0.51 -20.38 5.95
CA VAL A 99 1.67 -21.30 5.97
C VAL A 99 2.51 -21.14 4.71
N GLY A 100 3.82 -21.05 4.90
CA GLY A 100 4.81 -21.17 3.83
C GLY A 100 5.21 -19.84 3.18
N GLN A 101 4.59 -18.72 3.53
CA GLN A 101 5.03 -17.39 3.08
C GLN A 101 5.72 -16.62 4.22
N SER A 102 6.77 -15.88 3.87
CA SER A 102 7.43 -14.97 4.81
C SER A 102 6.72 -13.62 4.79
N ALA A 103 5.45 -13.59 5.19
CA ALA A 103 4.61 -12.42 5.15
C ALA A 103 3.71 -12.31 6.38
N LEU A 104 3.48 -11.07 6.81
CA LEU A 104 2.44 -10.71 7.75
C LEU A 104 1.27 -10.14 6.95
N TYR A 105 0.15 -10.86 6.89
CA TYR A 105 -1.07 -10.35 6.27
C TYR A 105 -1.91 -9.64 7.31
N ILE A 106 -2.51 -8.54 6.91
CA ILE A 106 -3.16 -7.62 7.82
C ILE A 106 -4.50 -7.21 7.23
N GLY A 107 -5.49 -7.15 8.10
CA GLY A 107 -6.74 -6.45 7.88
C GLY A 107 -6.87 -5.40 8.98
N THR A 108 -7.62 -4.35 8.72
CA THR A 108 -7.86 -3.31 9.73
C THR A 108 -9.34 -2.98 9.64
N TYR A 109 -10.09 -3.41 10.65
CA TYR A 109 -11.50 -3.08 10.75
C TYR A 109 -11.66 -1.89 11.69
N ILE A 110 -12.42 -0.88 11.29
CA ILE A 110 -12.78 0.24 12.17
C ILE A 110 -14.28 0.52 12.07
N THR A 111 -14.88 0.88 13.20
CA THR A 111 -16.27 1.38 13.28
C THR A 111 -16.33 2.91 13.38
N ALA A 112 -15.20 3.55 13.62
CA ALA A 112 -15.03 5.00 13.68
C ALA A 112 -13.59 5.36 13.32
N GLU A 113 -13.41 6.53 12.74
CA GLU A 113 -12.08 7.08 12.44
C GLU A 113 -11.28 7.33 13.74
N PRO A 114 -9.97 7.07 13.80
CA PRO A 114 -9.12 7.52 14.89
C PRO A 114 -9.22 9.03 15.12
N SER A 115 -9.10 9.46 16.39
CA SER A 115 -9.23 10.87 16.76
C SER A 115 -8.22 11.80 16.09
N ILE A 116 -7.08 11.27 15.65
CA ILE A 116 -6.04 12.03 14.93
C ILE A 116 -6.38 12.25 13.45
N SER A 117 -7.52 11.74 12.97
CA SER A 117 -8.04 11.90 11.60
C SER A 117 -7.13 11.32 10.51
N GLU A 118 -6.39 10.26 10.84
CA GLU A 118 -5.65 9.44 9.91
C GLU A 118 -5.64 7.97 10.39
N LEU A 119 -5.59 7.04 9.43
CA LEU A 119 -5.45 5.61 9.69
C LEU A 119 -4.25 5.08 8.93
N GLN A 120 -3.24 4.61 9.65
CA GLN A 120 -2.04 4.04 9.06
C GLN A 120 -1.64 2.72 9.73
N PHE A 121 -0.97 1.87 8.97
CA PHE A 121 -0.09 0.84 9.52
C PHE A 121 1.36 1.25 9.26
N ILE A 122 2.20 1.13 10.27
CA ILE A 122 3.61 1.49 10.19
C ILE A 122 4.50 0.33 10.61
N ALA A 123 5.30 -0.16 9.67
CA ALA A 123 6.39 -1.09 9.92
C ALA A 123 7.67 -0.31 10.20
N ARG A 124 8.28 -0.55 11.37
CA ARG A 124 9.53 0.11 11.78
C ARG A 124 10.67 -0.91 11.78
N ILE A 125 11.48 -0.86 10.74
CA ILE A 125 12.61 -1.77 10.52
C ILE A 125 13.91 -1.06 10.89
N GLN A 126 14.84 -1.75 11.55
CA GLN A 126 16.09 -1.11 11.97
C GLN A 126 16.99 -0.73 10.77
N SER A 127 17.42 0.52 10.74
CA SER A 127 18.24 1.09 9.67
C SER A 127 19.69 0.59 9.69
N SER A 128 20.12 -0.04 10.79
CA SER A 128 21.40 -0.76 10.87
C SER A 128 21.44 -2.00 9.97
N VAL A 129 20.28 -2.59 9.67
CA VAL A 129 20.14 -3.72 8.75
C VAL A 129 19.77 -3.24 7.37
N PHE A 130 18.77 -2.35 7.26
CA PHE A 130 18.38 -1.74 6.00
C PHE A 130 18.97 -0.34 5.90
N THR A 131 20.11 -0.19 5.23
CA THR A 131 20.75 1.12 5.06
C THR A 131 20.18 1.92 3.89
N THR A 132 19.43 1.26 2.99
CA THR A 132 18.85 1.89 1.80
C THR A 132 17.35 2.08 1.98
N SER A 133 16.90 3.31 1.75
CA SER A 133 15.51 3.73 1.66
C SER A 133 15.36 4.68 0.47
N PRO A 134 14.14 4.99 0.00
CA PRO A 134 13.95 5.99 -1.03
C PRO A 134 14.62 7.32 -0.64
N ALA A 135 15.65 7.74 -1.37
CA ALA A 135 16.41 8.94 -1.05
C ALA A 135 15.55 10.20 -0.80
N PRO A 136 14.45 10.45 -1.56
CA PRO A 136 13.58 11.60 -1.31
C PRO A 136 12.91 11.62 0.08
N SER A 137 12.77 10.45 0.72
CA SER A 137 12.11 10.30 2.02
C SER A 137 13.06 10.27 3.21
N ASN A 138 14.35 10.54 2.99
CA ASN A 138 15.37 10.47 4.03
C ASN A 138 15.81 11.88 4.48
N PRO A 139 15.28 12.37 5.61
CA PRO A 139 15.63 13.68 6.17
C PRO A 139 16.83 13.69 7.12
N ARG A 140 17.52 12.55 7.33
CA ARG A 140 18.62 12.45 8.30
C ARG A 140 19.74 13.45 8.00
N GLY A 141 20.24 14.08 9.06
CA GLY A 141 21.24 15.15 8.97
C GLY A 141 20.73 16.46 8.36
N GLY A 142 19.43 16.57 8.11
CA GLY A 142 18.81 17.77 7.54
C GLY A 142 18.22 18.72 8.57
N ALA A 143 18.05 19.97 8.15
CA ALA A 143 17.31 21.00 8.89
C ALA A 143 15.87 21.11 8.35
N ALA A 144 14.88 21.29 9.22
CA ALA A 144 13.51 21.54 8.79
C ALA A 144 13.45 22.88 8.04
N ILE A 145 12.72 22.92 6.93
CA ILE A 145 12.50 24.12 6.09
C ILE A 145 11.02 24.43 5.85
N GLU A 146 10.12 23.48 6.10
CA GLU A 146 8.68 23.70 6.15
C GLU A 146 8.08 22.77 7.22
N GLY A 147 7.33 23.34 8.17
CA GLY A 147 6.76 22.61 9.29
C GLY A 147 7.78 21.73 10.02
N SER A 148 7.45 20.45 10.14
CA SER A 148 8.32 19.41 10.70
C SER A 148 8.39 18.16 9.81
N ASP A 149 8.15 18.33 8.51
CA ASP A 149 8.04 17.23 7.54
C ASP A 149 8.72 17.50 6.19
N VAL A 150 9.23 18.71 5.96
CA VAL A 150 10.13 19.03 4.85
C VAL A 150 11.47 19.51 5.35
N PHE A 151 12.54 18.92 4.82
CA PHE A 151 13.91 19.09 5.31
C PHE A 151 14.88 19.42 4.18
N LEU A 152 15.92 20.18 4.49
CA LEU A 152 17.07 20.40 3.60
C LEU A 152 18.24 19.51 4.07
N VAL A 153 18.65 18.56 3.23
CA VAL A 153 19.78 17.66 3.46
C VAL A 153 20.82 17.90 2.36
N SER A 154 21.98 18.45 2.72
CA SER A 154 23.09 18.69 1.79
C SER A 154 22.67 19.41 0.49
N GLY A 155 21.85 20.45 0.62
CA GLY A 155 21.35 21.25 -0.52
C GLY A 155 20.18 20.64 -1.29
N GLN A 156 19.63 19.50 -0.86
CA GLN A 156 18.46 18.86 -1.48
C GLN A 156 17.28 18.82 -0.51
N THR A 157 16.07 19.10 -0.99
CA THR A 157 14.86 18.96 -0.17
C THR A 157 14.49 17.49 -0.02
N ARG A 158 13.96 17.13 1.15
CA ARG A 158 13.54 15.77 1.54
C ARG A 158 12.24 15.84 2.30
N SER A 159 11.37 14.86 2.08
CA SER A 159 10.12 14.74 2.83
C SER A 159 9.56 13.33 2.73
N LYS A 160 8.92 12.88 3.80
CA LYS A 160 8.09 11.66 3.82
C LYS A 160 6.98 11.66 2.75
N PHE A 161 6.59 12.84 2.25
CA PHE A 161 5.60 12.99 1.19
C PHE A 161 6.15 12.75 -0.22
N TYR A 162 7.46 12.90 -0.44
CA TYR A 162 8.06 12.79 -1.78
C TYR A 162 8.05 11.38 -2.40
N PRO A 163 8.17 10.26 -1.66
CA PRO A 163 8.05 8.91 -2.23
C PRO A 163 6.59 8.48 -2.46
N SER A 164 5.61 9.34 -2.19
CA SER A 164 4.20 9.02 -2.42
C SER A 164 3.96 8.70 -3.90
N VAL A 165 3.04 7.79 -4.18
CA VAL A 165 2.55 7.50 -5.52
C VAL A 165 1.03 7.52 -5.49
N ARG A 166 0.41 7.67 -6.66
CA ARG A 166 -1.05 7.57 -6.78
C ARG A 166 -1.49 6.17 -6.34
N PHE A 167 -2.61 6.02 -5.66
CA PHE A 167 -3.11 4.72 -5.22
C PHE A 167 -3.34 3.74 -6.37
N ILE A 168 -3.63 4.22 -7.58
CA ILE A 168 -3.65 3.40 -8.80
C ILE A 168 -2.30 2.80 -9.21
N GLU A 169 -1.20 3.30 -8.65
CA GLU A 169 0.18 2.86 -8.87
C GLU A 169 0.85 2.34 -7.58
N GLY A 170 0.17 2.43 -6.43
CA GLY A 170 0.71 2.16 -5.10
C GLY A 170 0.60 0.72 -4.63
N GLN A 171 0.62 -0.26 -5.54
CA GLN A 171 0.37 -1.64 -5.13
C GLN A 171 1.49 -2.26 -4.32
N VAL A 172 2.73 -1.83 -4.53
CA VAL A 172 3.92 -2.35 -3.86
C VAL A 172 4.91 -1.23 -3.63
N HIS A 173 5.34 -1.04 -2.39
CA HIS A 173 6.43 -0.15 -2.01
C HIS A 173 7.14 -0.70 -0.77
N GLY A 174 8.37 -0.26 -0.50
CA GLY A 174 9.14 -0.91 0.54
C GLY A 174 10.56 -0.39 0.68
N ILE A 175 11.40 -1.21 1.31
CA ILE A 175 12.83 -1.00 1.47
C ILE A 175 13.57 -2.28 1.08
N SER A 176 14.76 -2.12 0.51
CA SER A 176 15.56 -3.24 0.05
C SER A 176 17.03 -3.07 0.42
N ARG A 177 17.72 -4.20 0.55
CA ARG A 177 19.17 -4.31 0.62
C ARG A 177 19.62 -5.55 -0.13
N SER A 178 20.92 -5.74 -0.30
CA SER A 178 21.44 -6.97 -0.90
C SER A 178 20.95 -8.21 -0.13
N GLY A 179 20.23 -9.10 -0.82
CA GLY A 179 19.74 -10.37 -0.29
C GLY A 179 18.45 -10.32 0.54
N MET A 180 17.86 -9.14 0.77
CA MET A 180 16.64 -9.02 1.58
C MET A 180 15.82 -7.77 1.22
N GLU A 181 14.52 -7.95 1.08
CA GLU A 181 13.57 -6.88 0.78
C GLU A 181 12.34 -6.99 1.69
N VAL A 182 11.79 -5.83 2.07
CA VAL A 182 10.58 -5.70 2.88
C VAL A 182 9.60 -4.81 2.13
N TYR A 183 8.49 -5.39 1.68
CA TYR A 183 7.47 -4.69 0.92
C TYR A 183 6.17 -4.59 1.70
N MET A 184 5.58 -3.40 1.68
CA MET A 184 4.15 -3.23 1.83
C MET A 184 3.48 -3.58 0.50
N VAL A 185 2.61 -4.59 0.52
CA VAL A 185 1.83 -5.02 -0.63
C VAL A 185 0.38 -4.65 -0.35
N VAL A 186 -0.13 -3.70 -1.12
CA VAL A 186 -1.51 -3.20 -1.06
C VAL A 186 -2.18 -3.52 -2.39
N PRO A 187 -2.82 -4.70 -2.51
CA PRO A 187 -3.58 -5.06 -3.70
C PRO A 187 -4.53 -3.93 -4.15
N GLY A 188 -4.80 -3.80 -5.45
CA GLY A 188 -5.65 -2.71 -5.95
C GLY A 188 -7.04 -2.64 -5.27
N ASN A 189 -7.60 -3.79 -4.88
CA ASN A 189 -8.85 -3.88 -4.13
C ASN A 189 -8.70 -3.61 -2.62
N ALA A 190 -7.49 -3.58 -2.06
CA ALA A 190 -7.27 -3.22 -0.66
C ALA A 190 -7.51 -1.73 -0.40
N TYR A 191 -7.39 -0.89 -1.44
CA TYR A 191 -7.77 0.53 -1.40
C TYR A 191 -9.27 0.77 -1.43
N GLU A 192 -10.10 -0.29 -1.43
CA GLU A 192 -11.55 -0.16 -1.52
C GLU A 192 -12.12 0.73 -0.41
N THR A 193 -11.64 0.60 0.82
CA THR A 193 -12.14 1.39 1.95
C THR A 193 -11.32 2.66 2.20
N SER A 194 -10.29 2.93 1.39
CA SER A 194 -9.56 4.20 1.42
C SER A 194 -10.42 5.37 0.90
N SER A 195 -9.94 6.61 1.07
CA SER A 195 -10.60 7.84 0.61
C SER A 195 -9.71 8.64 -0.35
N GLY A 196 -10.33 9.35 -1.29
CA GLY A 196 -9.67 10.27 -2.22
C GLY A 196 -9.57 9.77 -3.67
N GLY A 197 -10.07 8.57 -3.95
CA GLY A 197 -10.09 8.00 -5.31
C GLY A 197 -8.73 7.52 -5.84
N PRO A 198 -8.65 7.19 -7.15
CA PRO A 198 -7.49 6.52 -7.75
C PRO A 198 -6.20 7.36 -7.76
N PHE A 199 -6.34 8.68 -7.72
CA PHE A 199 -5.23 9.63 -7.85
C PHE A 199 -4.74 10.18 -6.51
N PHE A 200 -5.43 9.84 -5.42
CA PHE A 200 -4.94 10.13 -4.08
C PHE A 200 -3.57 9.49 -3.87
N ARG A 201 -2.70 10.17 -3.12
CA ARG A 201 -1.33 9.75 -2.86
C ARG A 201 -0.98 10.09 -1.43
N ASP A 202 -0.20 9.22 -0.79
CA ASP A 202 0.17 9.38 0.60
C ASP A 202 1.57 8.83 0.90
N ILE A 203 2.03 9.00 2.13
CA ILE A 203 3.34 8.60 2.61
C ILE A 203 3.50 7.08 2.50
N ASN A 204 4.57 6.65 1.83
CA ASN A 204 4.93 5.24 1.67
C ASN A 204 6.14 4.85 2.52
N ASN A 205 7.11 5.76 2.61
CA ASN A 205 8.39 5.52 3.27
C ASN A 205 8.83 6.76 4.02
N GLN A 206 9.53 6.54 5.12
CA GLN A 206 10.20 7.60 5.86
C GLN A 206 11.41 7.01 6.58
N ASN A 207 12.53 7.73 6.61
CA ASN A 207 13.51 7.52 7.67
C ASN A 207 13.21 8.49 8.79
N SER A 208 13.39 8.04 10.04
CA SER A 208 13.34 8.96 11.16
C SER A 208 14.29 10.13 10.93
N GLN A 209 13.84 11.32 11.33
CA GLN A 209 14.60 12.57 11.21
C GLN A 209 15.87 12.55 12.06
N SER A 210 15.78 12.02 13.27
CA SER A 210 16.93 11.67 14.09
C SER A 210 17.55 10.38 13.57
N ASP A 211 18.85 10.18 13.79
CA ASP A 211 19.53 8.89 13.57
C ASP A 211 19.06 7.79 14.53
N ASP A 212 17.83 7.89 15.03
CA ASP A 212 17.29 7.04 16.07
C ASP A 212 17.25 5.56 15.66
N GLY A 213 17.25 5.27 14.35
CA GLY A 213 17.57 3.97 13.80
C GLY A 213 16.42 3.28 13.08
N ALA A 214 15.33 3.96 12.73
CA ALA A 214 14.21 3.36 12.00
C ALA A 214 14.20 3.72 10.50
N ASN A 215 13.86 2.72 9.69
CA ASN A 215 13.26 2.84 8.37
C ASN A 215 11.80 2.45 8.48
N GLU A 216 10.94 3.38 8.11
CA GLU A 216 9.50 3.23 8.20
C GLU A 216 8.92 2.90 6.83
N VAL A 217 8.10 1.86 6.78
CA VAL A 217 7.27 1.51 5.62
C VAL A 217 5.82 1.60 6.06
N HIS A 218 5.05 2.41 5.35
CA HIS A 218 3.69 2.79 5.75
C HIS A 218 2.67 2.19 4.80
N TRP A 219 1.45 1.98 5.27
CA TRP A 219 0.28 2.12 4.43
C TRP A 219 -0.68 3.07 5.13
N TYR A 220 -0.86 4.27 4.56
CA TYR A 220 -1.93 5.18 4.94
C TYR A 220 -3.22 4.72 4.26
N MET A 221 -4.08 4.11 5.07
CA MET A 221 -5.41 3.66 4.67
C MET A 221 -6.30 4.85 4.34
N ASN A 222 -6.18 5.93 5.09
CA ASN A 222 -6.73 7.25 4.82
C ASN A 222 -5.90 8.31 5.58
N SER A 223 -6.04 9.58 5.20
CA SER A 223 -5.48 10.73 5.90
C SER A 223 -6.16 12.02 5.46
N ASN A 224 -5.82 13.14 6.13
CA ASN A 224 -6.23 14.48 5.72
C ASN A 224 -5.26 15.13 4.70
N HIS A 225 -4.28 14.38 4.17
CA HIS A 225 -3.28 14.89 3.24
C HIS A 225 -3.89 15.15 1.85
N ALA A 226 -4.37 16.38 1.62
CA ALA A 226 -5.11 16.76 0.41
C ALA A 226 -6.35 15.87 0.16
N GLN A 227 -7.07 15.53 1.24
CA GLN A 227 -8.25 14.67 1.19
C GLN A 227 -9.42 15.34 0.45
N THR A 228 -10.08 14.58 -0.41
CA THR A 228 -11.20 15.05 -1.26
C THR A 228 -12.50 14.29 -1.02
N GLU A 229 -12.47 13.20 -0.23
CA GLU A 229 -13.63 12.40 0.11
C GLU A 229 -13.74 12.21 1.63
N SER A 230 -14.96 12.02 2.12
CA SER A 230 -15.19 11.59 3.51
C SER A 230 -14.49 10.25 3.78
N TYR A 231 -14.09 10.03 5.03
CA TYR A 231 -13.58 8.74 5.47
C TYR A 231 -14.66 7.66 5.43
N ARG A 232 -14.23 6.45 5.06
CA ARG A 232 -15.07 5.25 5.09
C ARG A 232 -14.70 4.43 6.33
N THR A 233 -15.67 3.72 6.89
CA THR A 233 -15.47 2.75 7.96
C THR A 233 -15.67 1.33 7.43
N GLY A 234 -15.26 0.33 8.19
CA GLY A 234 -15.33 -1.08 7.80
C GLY A 234 -13.94 -1.69 7.67
N PHE A 235 -13.79 -2.65 6.75
CA PHE A 235 -12.57 -3.43 6.61
C PHE A 235 -11.64 -2.84 5.54
N PHE A 236 -10.47 -2.38 5.97
CA PHE A 236 -9.34 -2.00 5.13
C PHE A 236 -8.41 -3.19 4.92
N GLY A 237 -8.05 -3.47 3.66
CA GLY A 237 -7.20 -4.58 3.28
C GLY A 237 -7.91 -5.67 2.43
N PRO A 238 -7.37 -6.90 2.37
CA PRO A 238 -6.14 -7.33 3.03
C PRO A 238 -4.91 -6.69 2.38
N TYR A 239 -3.93 -6.34 3.20
CA TYR A 239 -2.60 -5.90 2.78
C TYR A 239 -1.57 -6.78 3.47
N ALA A 240 -0.32 -6.76 3.01
CA ALA A 240 0.72 -7.59 3.61
C ALA A 240 2.05 -6.86 3.73
N LEU A 241 2.76 -7.13 4.82
CA LEU A 241 4.19 -6.85 4.94
C LEU A 241 4.96 -8.13 4.55
N VAL A 242 5.58 -8.12 3.39
CA VAL A 242 6.23 -9.27 2.76
C VAL A 242 7.74 -9.17 2.87
N PHE A 243 8.38 -10.24 3.33
CA PHE A 243 9.83 -10.38 3.44
C PHE A 243 10.32 -11.39 2.40
N THR A 244 11.20 -10.95 1.51
CA THR A 244 11.61 -11.75 0.35
C THR A 244 13.08 -11.55 0.02
N SER A 245 13.64 -12.48 -0.76
CA SER A 245 14.95 -12.37 -1.42
C SER A 245 14.81 -12.27 -2.95
N GLY A 246 13.59 -12.11 -3.46
CA GLY A 246 13.24 -12.02 -4.89
C GLY A 246 11.92 -11.29 -5.15
N SER A 247 11.40 -11.36 -6.37
CA SER A 247 10.33 -10.51 -6.94
C SER A 247 9.04 -10.40 -6.12
N ALA A 248 8.37 -9.25 -6.23
CA ALA A 248 7.12 -8.93 -5.52
C ALA A 248 5.94 -9.86 -5.89
N PRO A 249 5.06 -10.21 -4.93
CA PRO A 249 3.90 -11.09 -5.15
C PRO A 249 2.71 -10.38 -5.81
N THR A 250 1.82 -11.15 -6.45
CA THR A 250 0.57 -10.68 -7.08
C THR A 250 -0.69 -11.16 -6.35
N SER A 251 -1.80 -10.44 -6.46
CA SER A 251 -3.06 -10.67 -5.73
C SER A 251 -4.19 -11.23 -6.60
N SER A 252 -5.03 -12.11 -6.05
CA SER A 252 -6.27 -12.60 -6.70
C SER A 252 -7.44 -12.81 -5.72
N GLY A 253 -8.64 -12.36 -6.10
CA GLY A 253 -9.91 -12.91 -5.57
C GLY A 253 -10.99 -11.88 -5.23
N ARG A 254 -11.95 -11.65 -6.16
CA ARG A 254 -13.32 -11.04 -6.04
C ARG A 254 -13.90 -10.82 -7.46
N GLY A 255 -15.14 -10.34 -7.59
CA GLY A 255 -15.88 -10.20 -8.87
C GLY A 255 -15.23 -9.23 -9.87
N THR A 256 -15.65 -9.28 -11.14
CA THR A 256 -15.00 -8.54 -12.23
C THR A 256 -16.00 -7.62 -12.94
N VAL A 257 -15.60 -6.38 -13.19
CA VAL A 257 -16.27 -5.49 -14.14
C VAL A 257 -15.37 -5.35 -15.36
N SER A 258 -15.89 -5.72 -16.52
CA SER A 258 -15.20 -5.52 -17.80
C SER A 258 -16.04 -4.61 -18.68
N GLY A 259 -15.42 -3.97 -19.66
CA GLY A 259 -16.17 -3.01 -20.46
C GLY A 259 -15.34 -2.35 -21.54
N THR A 260 -16.00 -1.45 -22.26
CA THR A 260 -15.37 -0.63 -23.29
C THR A 260 -15.56 0.86 -23.02
N VAL A 261 -14.56 1.63 -23.44
CA VAL A 261 -14.57 3.09 -23.40
C VAL A 261 -14.43 3.66 -24.80
N SER A 262 -15.04 4.82 -25.03
CA SER A 262 -14.90 5.56 -26.29
C SER A 262 -14.82 7.07 -26.05
N GLY A 263 -14.37 7.82 -27.07
CA GLY A 263 -14.31 9.29 -27.03
C GLY A 263 -13.10 9.89 -26.31
N ILE A 264 -12.10 9.08 -25.94
CA ILE A 264 -10.83 9.58 -25.39
C ILE A 264 -9.84 9.83 -26.55
N PRO A 265 -9.25 11.04 -26.67
CA PRO A 265 -8.24 11.31 -27.69
C PRO A 265 -7.02 10.39 -27.58
N SER A 266 -6.42 10.04 -28.72
CA SER A 266 -5.20 9.24 -28.75
C SER A 266 -4.06 9.93 -28.00
N GLY A 267 -3.19 9.14 -27.36
CA GLY A 267 -2.08 9.63 -26.54
C GLY A 267 -2.40 9.96 -25.08
N PHE A 268 -3.67 9.84 -24.66
CA PHE A 268 -4.07 9.97 -23.26
C PHE A 268 -4.41 8.60 -22.64
N GLN A 269 -3.87 8.31 -21.45
CA GLN A 269 -4.28 7.15 -20.67
C GLN A 269 -5.69 7.38 -20.13
N ALA A 270 -6.62 6.49 -20.48
CA ALA A 270 -7.95 6.45 -19.86
C ALA A 270 -7.93 5.59 -18.60
N VAL A 271 -8.67 6.01 -17.58
CA VAL A 271 -8.88 5.28 -16.33
C VAL A 271 -10.37 5.22 -16.05
N VAL A 272 -10.86 4.06 -15.63
CA VAL A 272 -12.23 3.92 -15.12
C VAL A 272 -12.15 3.75 -13.61
N GLY A 273 -12.94 4.52 -12.88
CA GLY A 273 -13.13 4.40 -11.44
C GLY A 273 -14.57 4.02 -11.09
N PHE A 274 -14.77 3.27 -10.02
CA PHE A 274 -16.06 2.98 -9.41
C PHE A 274 -16.03 3.43 -7.96
N LYS A 275 -17.10 4.06 -7.47
CA LYS A 275 -17.21 4.37 -6.05
C LYS A 275 -18.64 4.39 -5.53
N ASP A 276 -18.78 4.12 -4.24
CA ASP A 276 -19.95 4.44 -3.41
C ASP A 276 -19.46 4.95 -2.03
N SER A 277 -20.37 5.01 -1.05
CA SER A 277 -20.03 5.39 0.32
C SER A 277 -19.17 4.36 1.06
N ASN A 278 -19.03 3.13 0.55
CA ASN A 278 -18.44 2.00 1.26
C ASN A 278 -17.14 1.49 0.62
N ALA A 279 -16.99 1.68 -0.69
CA ALA A 279 -15.90 1.13 -1.48
C ALA A 279 -15.54 1.99 -2.72
N GLN A 280 -14.28 1.92 -3.14
CA GLN A 280 -13.77 2.48 -4.39
C GLN A 280 -12.89 1.47 -5.17
N TYR A 281 -12.91 1.52 -6.50
CA TYR A 281 -12.13 0.64 -7.38
C TYR A 281 -11.70 1.39 -8.63
N TRP A 282 -10.70 0.87 -9.34
CA TRP A 282 -10.25 1.48 -10.60
C TRP A 282 -9.46 0.52 -11.47
N GLY A 283 -9.29 0.89 -12.74
CA GLY A 283 -8.45 0.19 -13.70
C GLY A 283 -8.03 1.09 -14.86
N LYS A 284 -6.81 0.87 -15.35
CA LYS A 284 -6.35 1.46 -16.61
C LYS A 284 -7.06 0.79 -17.78
N VAL A 285 -7.43 1.59 -18.78
CA VAL A 285 -7.96 1.09 -20.05
C VAL A 285 -6.79 0.70 -20.96
N SER A 286 -6.88 -0.46 -21.59
CA SER A 286 -5.97 -0.92 -22.65
C SER A 286 -6.70 -0.91 -23.99
N GLY A 287 -6.22 -0.11 -24.95
CA GLY A 287 -6.95 0.18 -26.17
C GLY A 287 -8.30 0.84 -25.86
N SER A 288 -9.40 0.17 -26.17
CA SER A 288 -10.75 0.60 -25.82
C SER A 288 -11.36 -0.21 -24.68
N SER A 289 -10.64 -1.14 -24.06
CA SER A 289 -11.22 -2.11 -23.12
C SER A 289 -10.59 -2.02 -21.73
N PHE A 290 -11.35 -2.36 -20.70
CA PHE A 290 -10.84 -2.49 -19.34
C PHE A 290 -11.40 -3.73 -18.66
N SER A 291 -10.71 -4.16 -17.60
CA SER A 291 -11.17 -5.22 -16.70
C SER A 291 -10.67 -4.93 -15.29
N ILE A 292 -11.60 -4.74 -14.35
CA ILE A 292 -11.35 -4.46 -12.95
C ILE A 292 -11.91 -5.66 -12.18
N SER A 293 -11.03 -6.58 -11.81
CA SER A 293 -11.36 -7.64 -10.85
C SER A 293 -11.28 -7.09 -9.43
N GLY A 294 -11.83 -7.79 -8.45
CA GLY A 294 -11.73 -7.35 -7.06
C GLY A 294 -12.99 -6.72 -6.46
N VAL A 295 -14.07 -6.54 -7.23
CA VAL A 295 -15.17 -5.63 -6.86
C VAL A 295 -16.19 -6.30 -5.95
N LYS A 296 -16.55 -5.65 -4.82
CA LYS A 296 -17.64 -6.11 -3.94
C LYS A 296 -19.01 -6.01 -4.64
N PRO A 297 -19.99 -6.83 -4.28
CA PRO A 297 -21.36 -6.65 -4.76
C PRO A 297 -21.94 -5.31 -4.29
N GLY A 298 -22.66 -4.63 -5.16
CA GLY A 298 -23.21 -3.30 -4.89
C GLY A 298 -23.49 -2.53 -6.18
N THR A 299 -24.06 -1.34 -6.05
CA THR A 299 -24.24 -0.39 -7.16
C THR A 299 -23.30 0.78 -6.95
N TYR A 300 -22.47 1.06 -7.95
CA TYR A 300 -21.41 2.06 -7.90
C TYR A 300 -21.64 3.15 -8.92
N THR A 301 -21.32 4.39 -8.56
CA THR A 301 -21.09 5.46 -9.54
C THR A 301 -19.81 5.12 -10.30
N ALA A 302 -19.90 5.05 -11.62
CA ALA A 302 -18.76 4.87 -12.50
C ALA A 302 -18.29 6.22 -13.05
N THR A 303 -16.98 6.39 -13.18
CA THR A 303 -16.35 7.62 -13.68
C THR A 303 -15.27 7.27 -14.69
N LEU A 304 -15.33 7.90 -15.86
CA LEU A 304 -14.31 7.81 -16.89
C LEU A 304 -13.39 9.02 -16.77
N PHE A 305 -12.09 8.77 -16.69
CA PHE A 305 -11.07 9.80 -16.62
C PHE A 305 -10.18 9.81 -17.85
N LYS A 306 -9.87 11.00 -18.36
CA LYS A 306 -8.75 11.26 -19.26
C LYS A 306 -7.58 11.77 -18.42
N LYS A 307 -6.57 10.92 -18.21
CA LYS A 307 -5.58 11.09 -17.14
C LYS A 307 -6.28 11.21 -15.78
N GLU A 308 -6.36 12.41 -15.22
CA GLU A 308 -6.98 12.72 -13.92
C GLU A 308 -8.21 13.62 -14.06
N LEU A 309 -8.56 14.01 -15.29
CA LEU A 309 -9.74 14.81 -15.58
C LEU A 309 -10.94 13.89 -15.77
N GLU A 310 -12.01 14.12 -15.02
CA GLU A 310 -13.30 13.46 -15.23
C GLU A 310 -13.89 13.90 -16.58
N VAL A 311 -14.26 12.93 -17.40
CA VAL A 311 -14.79 13.14 -18.75
C VAL A 311 -16.05 12.33 -19.01
N GLY A 312 -16.62 11.67 -18.02
CA GLY A 312 -17.87 10.93 -18.17
C GLY A 312 -18.25 10.22 -16.88
N THR A 313 -19.56 10.03 -16.69
CA THR A 313 -20.12 9.36 -15.51
C THR A 313 -21.19 8.35 -15.90
N GLY A 314 -21.43 7.38 -15.03
CA GLY A 314 -22.43 6.33 -15.22
C GLY A 314 -22.69 5.56 -13.93
N SER A 315 -23.29 4.38 -14.06
CA SER A 315 -23.56 3.48 -12.93
C SER A 315 -23.32 2.03 -13.35
N VAL A 316 -22.81 1.21 -12.42
CA VAL A 316 -22.64 -0.23 -12.61
C VAL A 316 -23.08 -1.00 -11.37
N THR A 317 -23.84 -2.07 -11.57
CA THR A 317 -24.22 -3.00 -10.49
C THR A 317 -23.40 -4.28 -10.60
N VAL A 318 -22.78 -4.67 -9.50
CA VAL A 318 -21.94 -5.86 -9.39
C VAL A 318 -22.63 -6.89 -8.51
N SER A 319 -22.67 -8.14 -8.97
CA SER A 319 -23.15 -9.29 -8.20
C SER A 319 -21.98 -10.21 -7.87
N ALA A 320 -22.04 -10.89 -6.71
CA ALA A 320 -21.00 -11.82 -6.29
C ALA A 320 -20.76 -12.92 -7.34
N GLY A 321 -19.49 -13.18 -7.66
CA GLY A 321 -19.08 -14.25 -8.59
C GLY A 321 -19.49 -14.06 -10.05
N LYS A 322 -20.09 -12.92 -10.41
CA LYS A 322 -20.50 -12.61 -11.80
C LYS A 322 -19.59 -11.54 -12.40
N SER A 323 -19.54 -11.53 -13.73
CA SER A 323 -18.98 -10.43 -14.50
C SER A 323 -20.07 -9.44 -14.88
N SER A 324 -19.86 -8.16 -14.60
CA SER A 324 -20.73 -7.08 -15.07
C SER A 324 -20.08 -6.35 -16.25
N SER A 325 -20.89 -5.89 -17.20
CA SER A 325 -20.43 -5.10 -18.34
C SER A 325 -20.76 -3.62 -18.14
N LEU A 326 -19.85 -2.73 -18.53
CA LEU A 326 -20.08 -1.29 -18.55
C LEU A 326 -19.53 -0.68 -19.85
N THR A 327 -20.36 0.09 -20.55
CA THR A 327 -19.92 0.96 -21.64
C THR A 327 -19.87 2.39 -21.12
N SER A 328 -18.75 3.09 -21.32
CA SER A 328 -18.59 4.49 -20.90
C SER A 328 -18.06 5.34 -22.05
N ASN A 329 -18.68 6.50 -22.25
CA ASN A 329 -18.32 7.41 -23.33
C ASN A 329 -17.86 8.74 -22.73
N SER A 330 -16.80 9.31 -23.30
CA SER A 330 -16.42 10.68 -23.00
C SER A 330 -17.54 11.64 -23.38
N THR A 331 -17.94 12.50 -22.46
CA THR A 331 -18.87 13.61 -22.66
C THR A 331 -18.15 14.92 -23.00
N GLU A 332 -16.81 14.90 -23.08
CA GLU A 332 -16.08 16.06 -23.57
C GLU A 332 -16.54 16.39 -24.99
N HIS A 333 -17.12 17.57 -25.14
CA HIS A 333 -17.25 18.17 -26.45
C HIS A 333 -15.83 18.41 -26.98
N ILE A 334 -15.46 17.67 -28.02
CA ILE A 334 -14.30 18.04 -28.83
C ILE A 334 -14.66 19.38 -29.46
N ILE A 335 -14.27 20.49 -28.84
CA ILE A 335 -14.51 21.82 -29.38
C ILE A 335 -13.54 22.02 -30.57
N HIS A 336 -13.84 21.41 -31.72
CA HIS A 336 -13.16 21.71 -32.98
C HIS A 336 -13.41 23.16 -33.45
N THR A 337 -14.38 23.86 -32.87
CA THR A 337 -14.88 25.14 -33.42
C THR A 337 -14.28 26.40 -32.75
N PHE A 338 -13.74 26.34 -31.52
CA PHE A 338 -13.19 27.56 -30.86
C PHE A 338 -11.74 27.86 -31.23
N CYS A 339 -10.95 26.85 -31.62
CA CYS A 339 -9.51 27.07 -31.89
C CYS A 339 -9.26 27.83 -33.21
N LYS A 340 -10.24 27.86 -34.13
CA LYS A 340 -10.12 28.60 -35.39
C LYS A 340 -10.25 30.12 -35.24
N THR A 341 -10.84 30.62 -34.15
CA THR A 341 -11.13 32.06 -33.98
C THR A 341 -10.04 32.79 -33.18
N ILE A 342 -9.31 32.12 -32.29
CA ILE A 342 -8.28 32.79 -31.46
C ILE A 342 -6.90 32.82 -32.14
N PHE A 343 -6.49 31.77 -32.86
CA PHE A 343 -5.19 31.75 -33.52
C PHE A 343 -5.14 32.51 -34.87
N ARG A 344 -6.29 32.89 -35.44
CA ARG A 344 -6.35 33.63 -36.72
C ARG A 344 -6.22 35.15 -36.54
N THR A 345 -6.32 35.66 -35.32
CA THR A 345 -6.23 37.10 -35.01
C THR A 345 -4.81 37.56 -34.68
N LEU A 346 -3.87 36.63 -34.45
CA LEU A 346 -2.46 36.94 -34.16
C LEU A 346 -1.54 36.86 -35.39
N SER A 347 -2.04 36.54 -36.58
CA SER A 347 -1.24 36.55 -37.83
C SER A 347 -1.62 37.63 -38.85
N LYS A 348 -2.46 38.60 -38.46
CA LYS A 348 -2.88 39.73 -39.33
C LYS A 348 -2.60 41.13 -38.76
N SER A 349 -1.63 41.26 -37.85
CA SER A 349 -1.10 42.57 -37.44
C SER A 349 0.43 42.59 -37.52
N THR A 350 0.93 42.38 -38.73
CA THR A 350 2.25 42.85 -39.20
C THR A 350 2.18 42.88 -40.72
N VAL A 351 1.76 44.03 -41.27
CA VAL A 351 2.45 44.80 -42.33
C VAL A 351 2.06 46.25 -42.12
#